data_AF-A0A1H7PPW9-F1
#
_entry.id   AF-A0A1H7PPW9-F1
#
_cell.length_a   1.000
_cell.length_b   1.000
_cell.length_c   1.000
_cell.angle_alpha   90.00
_cell.angle_beta   90.00
_cell.angle_gamma   90.00
#
_symmetry.space_group_name_H-M   'P 1'
#
loop_
_entity.id
_entity.type
_entity.pdbx_description
1 polymer ?
#
loop_
_entity_poly.entity_id
_entity_poly.type
_entity_poly.pdbx_seq_one_letter_code
_entity_poly.pdbx_strand_id
1 'polypeptide(L)'
;MSQLPADTNADATGDTARSGRLALPAPRLPMQAARCQYEGLPIHARPPFGVLRPTRLIREHARERLTGVPGPGRPSAFEVGSWVTVRSAEEIRTTLDADDRLGGLWFTASQWSFCGGTYQVEHVVRRMLDDHYRMRRISRTVTLRGGTCAGAGAEDEGCGLGCALLFRDDWLRSAAAPTAVPAPQRFATVRSLQEIQQTLDPDGTLLGVPFHAAMARHVGRRLPVLRQVTPRALPRWQYPVGEWYQLDGLRCLGEPLAELGCDRQCALLWHRSWLTFE
;
A
#
# COMPACT_ATOMS: atom_id res chain seq x y z
N MET A 1 -56.07 -40.39 34.91
CA MET A 1 -55.00 -41.32 34.50
C MET A 1 -55.41 -41.93 33.16
N SER A 2 -55.10 -41.23 32.06
CA SER A 2 -55.58 -41.57 30.73
C SER A 2 -54.55 -42.36 29.94
N GLN A 3 -55.01 -43.47 29.38
CA GLN A 3 -54.35 -44.34 28.41
C GLN A 3 -54.57 -43.79 26.98
N LEU A 4 -53.55 -43.95 26.13
CA LEU A 4 -53.56 -43.79 24.65
C LEU A 4 -54.31 -44.97 23.99
N PRO A 5 -54.81 -44.88 22.73
CA PRO A 5 -53.94 -45.16 21.56
C PRO A 5 -54.30 -44.54 20.18
N ALA A 6 -53.27 -44.52 19.32
CA ALA A 6 -53.16 -44.87 17.89
C ALA A 6 -54.07 -44.26 16.79
N ASP A 7 -53.40 -43.56 15.88
CA ASP A 7 -53.30 -43.72 14.41
C ASP A 7 -54.53 -43.79 13.49
N THR A 8 -54.59 -42.87 12.52
CA THR A 8 -55.04 -43.15 11.14
C THR A 8 -54.30 -42.25 10.14
N ASN A 9 -53.90 -42.88 9.03
CA ASN A 9 -53.01 -42.42 7.97
C ASN A 9 -53.69 -41.59 6.85
N ALA A 10 -52.85 -40.81 6.15
CA ALA A 10 -52.85 -40.44 4.72
C ALA A 10 -54.05 -39.64 4.13
N ASP A 11 -53.83 -38.46 3.52
CA ASP A 11 -53.36 -38.36 2.13
C ASP A 11 -53.01 -36.91 1.69
N ALA A 12 -52.00 -36.84 0.80
CA ALA A 12 -51.70 -35.90 -0.29
C ALA A 12 -52.47 -34.55 -0.37
N THR A 13 -51.89 -33.36 -0.45
CA THR A 13 -51.01 -32.80 -1.51
C THR A 13 -50.90 -31.29 -1.23
N GLY A 14 -49.77 -30.63 -1.56
CA GLY A 14 -49.74 -29.16 -1.50
C GLY A 14 -48.34 -28.55 -1.47
N ASP A 15 -47.62 -28.74 -2.56
CA ASP A 15 -46.38 -28.03 -2.91
C ASP A 15 -46.55 -26.50 -2.80
N THR A 16 -45.72 -25.83 -2.01
CA THR A 16 -45.36 -24.42 -2.24
C THR A 16 -43.93 -24.16 -1.75
N ALA A 17 -43.01 -24.31 -2.70
CA ALA A 17 -41.72 -23.65 -2.82
C ALA A 17 -41.46 -22.50 -1.82
N ARG A 18 -40.64 -22.79 -0.80
CA ARG A 18 -40.03 -21.76 0.05
C ARG A 18 -38.94 -21.07 -0.77
N SER A 19 -39.34 -20.02 -1.50
CA SER A 19 -38.43 -19.09 -2.16
C SER A 19 -37.57 -18.40 -1.11
N GLY A 20 -36.41 -18.99 -0.81
CA GLY A 20 -35.32 -18.32 -0.14
C GLY A 20 -34.79 -17.25 -1.09
N ARG A 21 -35.34 -16.03 -0.98
CA ARG A 21 -34.67 -14.84 -1.52
C ARG A 21 -33.31 -14.78 -0.82
N LEU A 22 -32.26 -15.24 -1.51
CA LEU A 22 -30.91 -14.77 -1.19
C LEU A 22 -31.00 -13.26 -1.26
N ALA A 23 -30.90 -12.62 -0.09
CA ALA A 23 -30.73 -11.18 -0.03
C ALA A 23 -29.47 -10.88 -0.85
N LEU A 24 -29.67 -10.30 -2.03
CA LEU A 24 -28.57 -9.70 -2.78
C LEU A 24 -27.88 -8.75 -1.81
N PRO A 25 -26.56 -8.87 -1.60
CA PRO A 25 -25.86 -7.95 -0.72
C PRO A 25 -26.14 -6.53 -1.21
N ALA A 26 -26.49 -5.65 -0.27
CA ALA A 26 -26.75 -4.24 -0.57
C ALA A 26 -25.61 -3.69 -1.44
N PRO A 27 -25.92 -2.88 -2.48
CA PRO A 27 -24.88 -2.31 -3.33
C PRO A 27 -23.91 -1.51 -2.46
N ARG A 28 -22.65 -1.98 -2.44
CA ARG A 28 -21.55 -1.28 -1.79
C ARG A 28 -21.48 0.13 -2.37
N LEU A 29 -21.42 1.14 -1.50
CA LEU A 29 -21.26 2.53 -1.91
C LEU A 29 -20.11 2.65 -2.95
N PRO A 30 -20.24 3.46 -4.02
CA PRO A 30 -19.23 3.57 -5.08
C PRO A 30 -17.82 3.95 -4.59
N MET A 31 -17.71 4.50 -3.37
CA MET A 31 -16.44 4.77 -2.67
C MET A 31 -15.70 3.52 -2.16
N GLN A 32 -16.21 2.31 -2.40
CA GLN A 32 -15.61 1.04 -1.97
C GLN A 32 -14.92 0.27 -3.10
N ALA A 33 -14.77 0.86 -4.29
CA ALA A 33 -13.84 0.29 -5.26
C ALA A 33 -12.45 0.27 -4.62
N ALA A 34 -11.90 -0.92 -4.43
CA ALA A 34 -10.65 -1.18 -3.74
C ALA A 34 -9.47 -0.74 -4.63
N ARG A 35 -9.35 0.57 -4.85
CA ARG A 35 -8.36 1.18 -5.74
C ARG A 35 -7.13 1.58 -4.94
N CYS A 36 -6.03 0.93 -5.28
CA CYS A 36 -4.74 1.20 -4.69
C CYS A 36 -4.20 2.55 -5.20
N GLN A 37 -3.75 3.44 -4.30
CA GLN A 37 -3.08 4.69 -4.72
C GLN A 37 -1.82 4.44 -5.56
N TYR A 38 -1.22 3.25 -5.49
CA TYR A 38 -0.11 2.88 -6.37
C TYR A 38 -0.53 2.72 -7.84
N GLU A 39 -1.77 2.30 -8.08
CA GLU A 39 -2.34 2.16 -9.42
C GLU A 39 -2.83 3.51 -9.96
N GLY A 40 -3.23 4.44 -9.08
CA GLY A 40 -3.62 5.83 -9.38
C GLY A 40 -2.69 6.86 -8.76
N LEU A 41 -1.58 7.19 -9.43
CA LEU A 41 -0.58 8.14 -8.95
C LEU A 41 -0.81 9.56 -9.48
N PRO A 42 -0.35 10.61 -8.77
CA PRO A 42 -0.43 12.00 -9.21
C PRO A 42 0.61 12.37 -10.30
N ILE A 43 1.00 11.39 -11.11
CA ILE A 43 1.94 11.54 -12.23
C ILE A 43 1.28 10.89 -13.44
N HIS A 44 0.85 11.72 -14.38
CA HIS A 44 0.10 11.30 -15.56
C HIS A 44 1.03 11.20 -16.76
N ALA A 45 0.66 10.35 -17.73
CA ALA A 45 1.40 10.20 -18.99
C ALA A 45 0.70 10.96 -20.12
N ARG A 46 1.49 11.64 -20.95
CA ARG A 46 1.02 12.35 -22.15
C ARG A 46 0.60 11.35 -23.22
N PRO A 47 -0.41 11.66 -24.07
CA PRO A 47 -0.73 10.84 -25.23
C PRO A 47 0.49 10.66 -26.17
N PRO A 48 0.67 9.48 -26.80
CA PRO A 48 -0.14 8.26 -26.69
C PRO A 48 0.25 7.36 -25.50
N PHE A 49 1.26 7.70 -24.70
CA PHE A 49 1.72 6.87 -23.57
C PHE A 49 0.68 6.75 -22.44
N GLY A 50 -0.28 7.67 -22.38
CA GLY A 50 -1.42 7.65 -21.45
C GLY A 50 -2.25 6.36 -21.48
N VAL A 51 -2.31 5.65 -22.61
CA VAL A 51 -3.09 4.40 -22.72
C VAL A 51 -2.30 3.14 -22.34
N LEU A 52 -0.96 3.19 -22.30
CA LEU A 52 -0.13 2.01 -22.03
C LEU A 52 -0.22 1.54 -20.57
N ARG A 53 -0.32 2.49 -19.63
CA ARG A 53 -0.36 2.19 -18.20
C ARG A 53 -1.67 1.50 -17.77
N PRO A 54 -2.87 2.01 -18.13
CA PRO A 54 -4.13 1.34 -17.81
C PRO A 54 -4.27 -0.03 -18.49
N THR A 55 -3.84 -0.15 -19.75
CA THR A 55 -3.91 -1.45 -20.48
C THR A 55 -3.02 -2.51 -19.84
N ARG A 56 -1.81 -2.13 -19.38
CA ARG A 56 -0.94 -3.02 -18.60
C ARG A 56 -1.61 -3.46 -17.31
N LEU A 57 -2.20 -2.54 -16.56
CA LEU A 57 -2.90 -2.85 -15.31
C LEU A 57 -4.03 -3.87 -15.53
N ILE A 58 -4.90 -3.60 -16.52
CA ILE A 58 -6.01 -4.51 -16.88
C ILE A 58 -5.48 -5.90 -17.26
N ARG A 59 -4.42 -5.96 -18.07
CA ARG A 59 -3.80 -7.22 -18.50
C ARG A 59 -3.27 -8.02 -17.31
N GLU A 60 -2.58 -7.39 -16.37
CA GLU A 60 -2.03 -8.08 -15.20
C GLU A 60 -3.12 -8.49 -14.21
N HIS A 61 -4.15 -7.67 -13.98
CA HIS A 61 -5.33 -8.07 -13.20
C HIS A 61 -6.06 -9.27 -13.82
N ALA A 62 -6.23 -9.29 -15.15
CA ALA A 62 -6.81 -10.42 -15.85
C ALA A 62 -5.96 -11.68 -15.70
N ARG A 63 -4.63 -11.54 -15.83
CA ARG A 63 -3.68 -12.63 -15.59
C ARG A 63 -3.79 -13.16 -14.16
N GLU A 64 -3.81 -12.29 -13.16
CA GLU A 64 -3.92 -12.69 -11.75
C GLU A 64 -5.24 -13.40 -11.44
N ARG A 65 -6.35 -12.98 -12.04
CA ARG A 65 -7.63 -13.69 -11.94
C ARG A 65 -7.57 -15.11 -12.52
N LEU A 66 -6.79 -15.30 -13.59
CA LEU A 66 -6.64 -16.59 -14.25
C LEU A 66 -5.63 -17.51 -13.56
N THR A 67 -4.48 -16.97 -13.12
CA THR A 67 -3.37 -17.77 -12.57
C THR A 67 -3.33 -17.80 -11.05
N GLY A 68 -4.16 -16.99 -10.38
CA GLY A 68 -4.06 -16.71 -8.96
C GLY A 68 -2.86 -15.81 -8.61
N VAL A 69 -2.79 -15.41 -7.34
CA VAL A 69 -1.64 -14.70 -6.76
C VAL A 69 -0.72 -15.66 -6.01
N PRO A 70 0.60 -15.39 -5.99
CA PRO A 70 1.52 -16.25 -5.23
C PRO A 70 1.22 -16.19 -3.73
N GLY A 71 1.41 -17.32 -3.05
CA GLY A 71 1.32 -17.38 -1.59
C GLY A 71 2.37 -16.49 -0.90
N PRO A 72 2.12 -16.02 0.32
CA PRO A 72 3.02 -15.12 1.03
C PRO A 72 4.36 -15.81 1.30
N GLY A 73 5.44 -15.04 1.30
CA GLY A 73 6.76 -15.53 1.62
C GLY A 73 6.95 -15.88 3.08
N ARG A 74 8.15 -16.40 3.37
CA ARG A 74 8.58 -16.64 4.75
C ARG A 74 8.69 -15.30 5.48
N PRO A 75 8.20 -15.21 6.73
CA PRO A 75 8.33 -13.98 7.51
C PRO A 75 9.81 -13.63 7.73
N SER A 76 10.06 -12.37 8.10
CA SER A 76 11.35 -11.94 8.62
C SER A 76 11.60 -12.57 10.00
N ALA A 77 12.88 -12.75 10.33
CA ALA A 77 13.31 -13.02 11.71
C ALA A 77 13.12 -11.81 12.64
N PHE A 78 12.89 -10.61 12.09
CA PHE A 78 12.68 -9.38 12.85
C PHE A 78 11.20 -9.02 12.93
N GLU A 79 10.74 -8.70 14.14
CA GLU A 79 9.35 -8.32 14.40
C GLU A 79 9.15 -6.80 14.26
N VAL A 80 7.93 -6.39 13.94
CA VAL A 80 7.54 -4.97 13.93
C VAL A 80 7.85 -4.33 15.28
N GLY A 81 8.49 -3.16 15.26
CA GLY A 81 8.92 -2.45 16.47
C GLY A 81 10.32 -2.82 16.97
N SER A 82 10.91 -3.91 16.48
CA SER A 82 12.30 -4.28 16.79
C SER A 82 13.28 -3.26 16.22
N TRP A 83 14.40 -3.05 16.92
CA TRP A 83 15.49 -2.20 16.43
C TRP A 83 16.53 -3.03 15.71
N VAL A 84 16.96 -2.55 14.55
CA VAL A 84 17.95 -3.19 13.70
C VAL A 84 18.96 -2.19 13.18
N THR A 85 20.20 -2.61 13.03
CA THR A 85 21.23 -1.89 12.30
C THR A 85 21.34 -2.46 10.90
N VAL A 86 21.32 -1.59 9.89
CA VAL A 86 21.66 -1.98 8.51
C VAL A 86 23.16 -2.23 8.45
N ARG A 87 23.57 -3.36 7.89
CA ARG A 87 24.98 -3.75 7.75
C ARG A 87 25.79 -2.70 7.01
N SER A 88 27.12 -2.78 7.13
CA SER A 88 28.00 -1.85 6.42
C SER A 88 27.88 -2.05 4.90
N ALA A 89 28.29 -1.04 4.14
CA ALA A 89 28.22 -1.11 2.68
C ALA A 89 29.12 -2.25 2.14
N GLU A 90 30.29 -2.48 2.74
CA GLU A 90 31.21 -3.57 2.40
C GLU A 90 30.56 -4.93 2.64
N GLU A 91 29.96 -5.12 3.81
CA GLU A 91 29.29 -6.36 4.17
C GLU A 91 28.12 -6.66 3.22
N ILE A 92 27.30 -5.65 2.89
CA ILE A 92 26.17 -5.82 1.98
C ILE A 92 26.65 -6.19 0.58
N ARG A 93 27.70 -5.52 0.05
CA ARG A 93 28.26 -5.85 -1.27
C ARG A 93 28.64 -7.31 -1.42
N THR A 94 29.15 -7.95 -0.36
CA THR A 94 29.48 -9.39 -0.40
C THR A 94 28.26 -10.31 -0.57
N THR A 95 27.06 -9.79 -0.30
CA THR A 95 25.80 -10.55 -0.43
C THR A 95 25.12 -10.38 -1.78
N LEU A 96 25.54 -9.39 -2.59
CA LEU A 96 24.87 -9.05 -3.83
C LEU A 96 25.46 -9.83 -5.01
N ASP A 97 24.60 -10.13 -5.99
CA ASP A 97 25.01 -10.62 -7.30
C ASP A 97 25.48 -9.48 -8.22
N ALA A 98 25.83 -9.81 -9.46
CA ALA A 98 26.34 -8.85 -10.45
C ALA A 98 25.33 -7.75 -10.84
N ASP A 99 24.05 -7.92 -10.52
CA ASP A 99 22.98 -6.95 -10.79
C ASP A 99 22.57 -6.18 -9.50
N ASP A 100 23.42 -6.20 -8.48
CA ASP A 100 23.17 -5.65 -7.14
C ASP A 100 21.96 -6.27 -6.43
N ARG A 101 21.68 -7.57 -6.64
CA ARG A 101 20.51 -8.24 -6.06
C ARG A 101 20.89 -9.33 -5.07
N LEU A 102 19.97 -9.59 -4.13
CA LEU A 102 20.00 -10.79 -3.30
C LEU A 102 18.64 -11.47 -3.34
N GLY A 103 18.62 -12.72 -3.82
CA GLY A 103 17.39 -13.50 -3.95
C GLY A 103 16.35 -12.78 -4.82
N GLY A 104 16.80 -12.12 -5.89
CA GLY A 104 15.98 -11.37 -6.85
C GLY A 104 15.53 -9.99 -6.40
N LEU A 105 15.81 -9.57 -5.15
CA LEU A 105 15.51 -8.22 -4.68
C LEU A 105 16.72 -7.31 -4.89
N TRP A 106 16.51 -6.21 -5.62
CA TRP A 106 17.54 -5.22 -5.91
C TRP A 106 17.85 -4.34 -4.69
N PHE A 107 19.14 -4.17 -4.41
CA PHE A 107 19.65 -3.19 -3.45
C PHE A 107 19.83 -1.84 -4.15
N THR A 108 18.81 -0.99 -4.03
CA THR A 108 18.73 0.27 -4.77
C THR A 108 19.79 1.28 -4.32
N ALA A 109 20.10 2.25 -5.18
CA ALA A 109 21.06 3.32 -4.86
C ALA A 109 20.71 4.07 -3.56
N SER A 110 19.41 4.30 -3.30
CA SER A 110 18.95 4.97 -2.09
C SER A 110 19.18 4.17 -0.81
N GLN A 111 19.33 2.83 -0.88
CA GLN A 111 19.56 2.01 0.31
C GLN A 111 20.96 2.17 0.88
N TRP A 112 21.94 2.59 0.07
CA TRP A 112 23.32 2.78 0.53
C TRP A 112 23.46 3.85 1.61
N SER A 113 22.61 4.88 1.63
CA SER A 113 22.63 5.92 2.67
C SER A 113 22.14 5.44 4.03
N PHE A 114 21.54 4.24 4.10
CA PHE A 114 21.07 3.63 5.34
C PHE A 114 22.12 2.70 5.97
N CYS A 115 23.19 2.33 5.24
CA CYS A 115 24.22 1.44 5.74
C CYS A 115 24.86 1.96 7.03
N GLY A 116 25.01 1.09 8.02
CA GLY A 116 25.53 1.43 9.36
C GLY A 116 24.53 2.16 10.27
N GLY A 117 23.39 2.62 9.75
CA GLY A 117 22.35 3.27 10.53
C GLY A 117 21.50 2.28 11.32
N THR A 118 20.92 2.76 12.43
CA THR A 118 20.00 1.97 13.27
C THR A 118 18.58 2.51 13.15
N TYR A 119 17.64 1.61 12.85
CA TYR A 119 16.25 1.94 12.54
C TYR A 119 15.30 0.95 13.19
N GLN A 120 14.07 1.38 13.40
CA GLN A 120 13.01 0.51 13.87
C GLN A 120 12.32 -0.18 12.68
N VAL A 121 12.03 -1.48 12.81
CA VAL A 121 11.23 -2.24 11.86
C VAL A 121 9.80 -1.69 11.84
N GLU A 122 9.34 -1.26 10.66
CA GLU A 122 8.01 -0.66 10.46
C GLU A 122 6.98 -1.72 10.04
N HIS A 123 7.33 -2.63 9.12
CA HIS A 123 6.42 -3.68 8.64
C HIS A 123 7.19 -4.91 8.13
N VAL A 124 6.59 -6.10 8.24
CA VAL A 124 7.13 -7.33 7.64
C VAL A 124 6.52 -7.53 6.24
N VAL A 125 7.36 -7.65 5.22
CA VAL A 125 6.94 -7.77 3.82
C VAL A 125 6.99 -9.22 3.37
N ARG A 126 5.81 -9.80 3.12
CA ARG A 126 5.68 -11.19 2.68
C ARG A 126 5.18 -11.30 1.24
N ARG A 127 4.51 -10.26 0.76
CA ARG A 127 4.04 -10.19 -0.63
C ARG A 127 3.77 -8.74 -1.01
N MET A 128 4.09 -8.33 -2.23
CA MET A 128 3.82 -6.96 -2.65
C MET A 128 3.48 -6.86 -4.14
N LEU A 129 2.80 -5.78 -4.51
CA LEU A 129 2.63 -5.37 -5.89
C LEU A 129 3.93 -4.74 -6.41
N ASP A 130 4.51 -5.26 -7.49
CA ASP A 130 5.69 -4.70 -8.13
C ASP A 130 5.36 -3.51 -9.06
N ASP A 131 6.38 -2.88 -9.62
CA ASP A 131 6.25 -1.72 -10.52
C ASP A 131 5.71 -2.09 -11.90
N HIS A 132 5.38 -3.37 -12.08
CA HIS A 132 4.76 -3.93 -13.26
C HIS A 132 3.32 -4.38 -12.98
N TYR A 133 2.77 -4.02 -11.82
CA TYR A 133 1.44 -4.38 -11.33
C TYR A 133 1.24 -5.89 -11.18
N ARG A 134 2.31 -6.60 -10.78
CA ARG A 134 2.24 -8.04 -10.47
C ARG A 134 2.46 -8.27 -9.00
N MET A 135 1.62 -9.10 -8.39
CA MET A 135 1.85 -9.60 -7.05
C MET A 135 3.07 -10.52 -7.01
N ARG A 136 4.05 -10.18 -6.16
CA ARG A 136 5.31 -10.90 -5.96
C ARG A 136 5.42 -11.41 -4.55
N ARG A 137 5.79 -12.68 -4.43
CA ARG A 137 6.21 -13.28 -3.16
C ARG A 137 7.58 -12.74 -2.78
N ILE A 138 7.71 -12.27 -1.54
CA ILE A 138 8.97 -11.79 -0.97
C ILE A 138 9.14 -12.45 0.39
N SER A 139 10.34 -12.93 0.71
CA SER A 139 10.60 -13.64 1.95
C SER A 139 11.71 -12.96 2.72
N ARG A 140 11.64 -13.02 4.07
CA ARG A 140 12.69 -12.52 4.97
C ARG A 140 13.02 -11.06 4.69
N THR A 141 12.00 -10.21 4.68
CA THR A 141 12.12 -8.81 4.26
C THR A 141 11.23 -7.94 5.12
N VAL A 142 11.73 -6.75 5.44
CA VAL A 142 11.02 -5.73 6.23
C VAL A 142 11.14 -4.35 5.58
N THR A 143 10.28 -3.43 5.99
CA THR A 143 10.49 -1.99 5.81
C THR A 143 10.97 -1.37 7.12
N LEU A 144 11.75 -0.30 7.04
CA LEU A 144 12.27 0.42 8.20
C LEU A 144 11.58 1.78 8.33
N ARG A 145 11.33 2.25 9.56
CA ARG A 145 10.75 3.57 9.82
C ARG A 145 11.64 4.66 9.22
N GLY A 146 11.08 5.50 8.35
CA GLY A 146 11.82 6.52 7.60
C GLY A 146 12.68 5.97 6.45
N GLY A 147 12.76 4.65 6.29
CA GLY A 147 13.45 3.94 5.21
C GLY A 147 12.74 4.09 3.87
N THR A 148 12.93 5.22 3.20
CA THR A 148 12.33 5.51 1.89
C THR A 148 13.37 5.92 0.86
N CYS A 149 13.04 5.75 -0.42
CA CYS A 149 13.87 6.27 -1.51
C CYS A 149 13.85 7.81 -1.61
N ALA A 150 13.08 8.51 -0.75
CA ALA A 150 12.72 9.92 -0.89
C ALA A 150 12.11 10.31 -2.26
N GLY A 151 11.81 9.32 -3.11
CA GLY A 151 11.41 9.53 -4.50
C GLY A 151 12.55 10.02 -5.39
N ALA A 152 13.81 9.81 -5.01
CA ALA A 152 14.99 10.15 -5.80
C ALA A 152 15.34 9.01 -6.78
N GLY A 153 15.74 9.36 -7.99
CA GLY A 153 16.28 8.50 -9.02
C GLY A 153 17.78 8.74 -9.22
N ALA A 154 18.30 8.36 -10.38
CA ALA A 154 19.66 8.72 -10.78
C ALA A 154 19.73 10.23 -11.03
N GLU A 155 20.86 10.84 -10.64
CA GLU A 155 21.07 12.29 -10.75
C GLU A 155 19.95 13.08 -10.04
N ASP A 156 19.27 13.97 -10.78
CA ASP A 156 18.16 14.81 -10.30
C ASP A 156 16.78 14.29 -10.74
N GLU A 157 16.68 13.07 -11.27
CA GLU A 157 15.39 12.47 -11.59
C GLU A 157 14.65 11.99 -10.34
N GLY A 158 13.32 11.89 -10.40
CA GLY A 158 12.58 11.31 -9.29
C GLY A 158 11.08 11.60 -9.26
N CYS A 159 10.30 10.58 -8.89
CA CYS A 159 8.85 10.71 -8.75
C CYS A 159 8.43 11.50 -7.50
N GLY A 160 9.34 11.72 -6.54
CA GLY A 160 9.02 12.41 -5.29
C GLY A 160 8.08 11.63 -4.36
N LEU A 161 7.73 10.36 -4.65
CA LEU A 161 6.75 9.58 -3.87
C LEU A 161 7.32 8.85 -2.64
N GLY A 162 8.65 8.68 -2.51
CA GLY A 162 9.24 8.12 -1.28
C GLY A 162 8.72 6.71 -0.96
N CYS A 163 8.80 5.81 -1.95
CA CYS A 163 8.48 4.40 -1.76
C CYS A 163 9.25 3.83 -0.57
N ALA A 164 8.61 2.97 0.22
CA ALA A 164 9.29 2.24 1.27
C ALA A 164 10.40 1.37 0.67
N LEU A 165 11.58 1.44 1.24
CA LEU A 165 12.71 0.59 0.87
C LEU A 165 12.58 -0.76 1.58
N LEU A 166 12.95 -1.81 0.87
CA LEU A 166 12.88 -3.19 1.35
C LEU A 166 14.25 -3.63 1.84
N PHE A 167 14.31 -4.14 3.06
CA PHE A 167 15.53 -4.66 3.66
C PHE A 167 15.38 -6.14 3.97
N ARG A 168 16.25 -6.97 3.38
CA ARG A 168 16.30 -8.40 3.70
C ARG A 168 16.95 -8.62 5.05
N ASP A 169 16.55 -9.69 5.72
CA ASP A 169 17.16 -10.10 7.00
C ASP A 169 18.69 -10.19 6.91
N ASP A 170 19.19 -10.65 5.75
CA ASP A 170 20.61 -10.84 5.46
C ASP A 170 21.41 -9.52 5.49
N TRP A 171 20.73 -8.37 5.34
CA TRP A 171 21.33 -7.03 5.39
C TRP A 171 21.19 -6.35 6.76
N LEU A 172 20.61 -7.03 7.74
CA LEU A 172 20.28 -6.46 9.04
C LEU A 172 21.00 -7.20 10.18
N ARG A 173 21.08 -6.53 11.33
CA ARG A 173 21.50 -7.06 12.63
C ARG A 173 20.58 -6.51 13.70
N SER A 174 20.32 -7.28 14.75
CA SER A 174 19.59 -6.76 15.92
C SER A 174 20.39 -5.64 16.60
N ALA A 175 19.69 -4.63 17.11
CA ALA A 175 20.27 -3.49 17.79
C ALA A 175 19.44 -3.09 19.00
N ALA A 176 20.05 -2.34 19.91
CA ALA A 176 19.33 -1.65 20.98
C ALA A 176 18.66 -0.38 20.43
N ALA A 177 17.62 0.10 21.12
CA ALA A 177 16.97 1.35 20.78
C ALA A 177 17.96 2.53 20.90
N PRO A 178 18.16 3.35 19.86
CA PRO A 178 18.91 4.58 19.95
C PRO A 178 18.12 5.66 20.70
N THR A 179 18.82 6.62 21.28
CA THR A 179 18.22 7.81 21.89
C THR A 179 17.64 8.73 20.80
N ALA A 180 16.44 9.23 21.05
CA ALA A 180 15.48 9.76 20.06
C ALA A 180 15.99 10.86 19.08
N VAL A 181 15.37 10.87 17.89
CA VAL A 181 15.54 11.86 16.81
C VAL A 181 14.46 12.96 16.93
N PRO A 182 14.75 14.24 16.56
CA PRO A 182 13.84 15.37 16.81
C PRO A 182 12.53 15.31 16.01
N ALA A 183 11.51 15.99 16.57
CA ALA A 183 10.16 16.04 16.05
C ALA A 183 9.99 16.97 14.82
N PRO A 184 9.04 16.65 13.92
CA PRO A 184 8.66 17.50 12.79
C PRO A 184 8.04 18.84 13.24
N GLN A 185 8.28 19.88 12.43
CA GLN A 185 7.98 21.28 12.78
C GLN A 185 6.71 21.84 12.12
N ARG A 186 5.94 21.03 11.38
CA ARG A 186 4.68 21.45 10.74
C ARG A 186 3.63 20.37 10.87
N PHE A 187 2.39 20.79 11.11
CA PHE A 187 1.24 19.90 11.28
C PHE A 187 0.15 20.22 10.27
N ALA A 188 -0.66 19.20 9.97
CA ALA A 188 -1.88 19.35 9.21
C ALA A 188 -2.99 18.54 9.86
N THR A 189 -4.20 19.05 9.80
CA THR A 189 -5.41 18.35 10.22
C THR A 189 -6.12 17.80 8.99
N VAL A 190 -6.44 16.50 9.01
CA VAL A 190 -7.22 15.86 7.94
C VAL A 190 -8.66 16.36 8.03
N ARG A 191 -9.20 16.88 6.93
CA ARG A 191 -10.57 17.42 6.87
C ARG A 191 -11.62 16.34 7.09
N SER A 192 -12.87 16.77 7.30
CA SER A 192 -13.99 15.85 7.48
C SER A 192 -14.21 14.98 6.24
N LEU A 193 -14.81 13.81 6.43
CA LEU A 193 -15.11 12.90 5.33
C LEU A 193 -16.04 13.57 4.30
N GLN A 194 -17.01 14.36 4.75
CA GLN A 194 -17.95 15.08 3.87
C GLN A 194 -17.23 16.10 2.98
N GLU A 195 -16.33 16.92 3.55
CA GLU A 195 -15.55 17.88 2.78
C GLU A 195 -14.65 17.19 1.76
N ILE A 196 -14.04 16.07 2.14
CA ILE A 196 -13.21 15.28 1.22
C ILE A 196 -14.06 14.72 0.08
N GLN A 197 -15.21 14.13 0.39
CA GLN A 197 -16.14 13.56 -0.59
C GLN A 197 -16.59 14.55 -1.66
N GLN A 198 -16.79 15.82 -1.28
CA GLN A 198 -17.15 16.88 -2.23
C GLN A 198 -16.07 17.18 -3.26
N THR A 199 -14.82 16.75 -3.02
CA THR A 199 -13.72 16.92 -3.96
C THR A 199 -13.53 15.72 -4.89
N LEU A 200 -14.19 14.59 -4.63
CA LEU A 200 -13.98 13.36 -5.37
C LEU A 200 -14.89 13.30 -6.60
N ASP A 201 -14.37 12.71 -7.66
CA ASP A 201 -15.16 12.30 -8.83
C ASP A 201 -16.04 11.07 -8.50
N PRO A 202 -16.94 10.64 -9.41
CA PRO A 202 -17.77 9.46 -9.20
C PRO A 202 -17.00 8.16 -8.97
N ASP A 203 -15.74 8.09 -9.39
CA ASP A 203 -14.82 6.98 -9.19
C ASP A 203 -14.15 7.01 -7.80
N GLY A 204 -14.46 8.01 -6.97
CA GLY A 204 -13.88 8.19 -5.64
C GLY A 204 -12.42 8.68 -5.67
N THR A 205 -12.02 9.35 -6.76
CA THR A 205 -10.66 9.87 -6.94
C THR A 205 -10.63 11.38 -7.04
N LEU A 206 -9.46 11.95 -6.75
CA LEU A 206 -9.14 13.33 -7.08
C LEU A 206 -7.89 13.33 -7.94
N LEU A 207 -8.00 13.85 -9.16
CA LEU A 207 -6.91 13.86 -10.15
C LEU A 207 -6.34 12.44 -10.42
N GLY A 208 -7.19 11.42 -10.36
CA GLY A 208 -6.82 10.02 -10.57
C GLY A 208 -6.21 9.32 -9.35
N VAL A 209 -6.05 10.00 -8.21
CA VAL A 209 -5.59 9.39 -6.96
C VAL A 209 -6.80 9.04 -6.09
N PRO A 210 -6.99 7.76 -5.71
CA PRO A 210 -8.14 7.33 -4.92
C PRO A 210 -8.04 7.78 -3.47
N PHE A 211 -9.18 8.16 -2.90
CA PHE A 211 -9.37 8.26 -1.45
C PHE A 211 -10.01 6.96 -0.95
N HIS A 212 -9.22 6.02 -0.46
CA HIS A 212 -9.73 4.71 -0.04
C HIS A 212 -10.17 4.69 1.43
N ALA A 213 -11.02 3.72 1.79
CA ALA A 213 -11.65 3.64 3.11
C ALA A 213 -10.67 3.65 4.30
N ALA A 214 -9.50 3.02 4.16
CA ALA A 214 -8.48 3.03 5.22
C ALA A 214 -7.91 4.43 5.52
N MET A 215 -7.99 5.38 4.59
CA MET A 215 -7.63 6.78 4.85
C MET A 215 -8.64 7.47 5.77
N ALA A 216 -9.92 7.08 5.72
CA ALA A 216 -10.99 7.70 6.50
C ALA A 216 -10.77 7.58 8.02
N ARG A 217 -10.02 6.57 8.50
CA ARG A 217 -9.63 6.43 9.92
C ARG A 217 -8.77 7.60 10.44
N HIS A 218 -8.25 8.43 9.53
CA HIS A 218 -7.43 9.57 9.87
C HIS A 218 -8.15 10.91 9.80
N VAL A 219 -9.42 10.94 9.37
CA VAL A 219 -10.26 12.15 9.36
C VAL A 219 -10.28 12.82 10.74
N GLY A 220 -10.12 14.14 10.76
CA GLY A 220 -10.10 14.95 11.97
C GLY A 220 -8.81 14.84 12.80
N ARG A 221 -7.88 13.95 12.45
CA ARG A 221 -6.61 13.83 13.17
C ARG A 221 -5.65 14.93 12.75
N ARG A 222 -5.02 15.54 13.74
CA ARG A 222 -3.86 16.41 13.58
C ARG A 222 -2.59 15.57 13.55
N LEU A 223 -1.84 15.66 12.46
CA LEU A 223 -0.67 14.82 12.20
C LEU A 223 0.49 15.66 11.68
N PRO A 224 1.75 15.27 11.94
CA PRO A 224 2.86 15.98 11.37
C PRO A 224 2.93 15.81 9.86
N VAL A 225 3.27 16.88 9.16
CA VAL A 225 3.57 16.84 7.74
C VAL A 225 4.99 16.34 7.58
N LEU A 226 5.15 15.16 6.99
CA LEU A 226 6.46 14.61 6.69
C LEU A 226 7.13 15.39 5.57
N ARG A 227 6.40 15.63 4.46
CA ARG A 227 6.87 16.42 3.32
C ARG A 227 5.76 16.70 2.31
N GLN A 228 5.98 17.70 1.47
CA GLN A 228 5.28 17.84 0.19
C GLN A 228 5.89 16.89 -0.84
N VAL A 229 5.05 16.29 -1.67
CA VAL A 229 5.44 15.44 -2.80
C VAL A 229 5.74 16.36 -3.97
N THR A 230 7.02 16.61 -4.19
CA THR A 230 7.51 17.38 -5.32
C THR A 230 8.34 16.45 -6.20
N PRO A 231 7.84 16.07 -7.38
CA PRO A 231 8.64 15.36 -8.36
C PRO A 231 9.86 16.21 -8.74
N ARG A 232 10.98 15.55 -8.98
CA ARG A 232 12.21 16.21 -9.42
C ARG A 232 12.17 16.32 -10.95
N ALA A 233 13.17 15.81 -11.68
CA ALA A 233 13.03 15.64 -13.11
C ALA A 233 12.17 14.39 -13.43
N LEU A 234 11.10 14.60 -14.21
CA LEU A 234 10.28 13.54 -14.78
C LEU A 234 10.60 13.39 -16.27
N PRO A 235 10.46 12.18 -16.84
CA PRO A 235 10.57 12.01 -18.28
C PRO A 235 9.58 12.91 -19.03
N ARG A 236 9.96 13.40 -20.22
CA ARG A 236 9.15 14.36 -21.02
C ARG A 236 7.71 13.90 -21.34
N TRP A 237 7.46 12.59 -21.27
CA TRP A 237 6.14 11.99 -21.48
C TRP A 237 5.29 11.92 -20.20
N GLN A 238 5.79 12.40 -19.06
CA GLN A 238 5.07 12.46 -17.79
C GLN A 238 4.90 13.91 -17.33
N TYR A 239 3.90 14.16 -16.50
CA TYR A 239 3.70 15.43 -15.82
C TYR A 239 2.97 15.22 -14.49
N PRO A 240 3.29 16.01 -13.46
CA PRO A 240 2.61 15.91 -12.18
C PRO A 240 1.28 16.67 -12.20
N VAL A 241 0.34 16.26 -11.35
CA VAL A 241 -0.95 16.94 -11.19
C VAL A 241 -1.26 17.17 -9.72
N GLY A 242 -1.75 18.37 -9.40
CA GLY A 242 -2.18 18.73 -8.04
C GLY A 242 -1.05 18.89 -7.03
N GLU A 243 -1.44 19.19 -5.80
CA GLU A 243 -0.52 19.37 -4.67
C GLU A 243 -0.73 18.26 -3.66
N TRP A 244 0.30 17.46 -3.43
CA TRP A 244 0.22 16.25 -2.62
C TRP A 244 1.21 16.28 -1.46
N TYR A 245 0.82 15.67 -0.35
CA TYR A 245 1.58 15.64 0.90
C TYR A 245 1.63 14.23 1.45
N GLN A 246 2.67 13.97 2.23
CA GLN A 246 2.82 12.78 3.05
C GLN A 246 2.79 13.20 4.51
N LEU A 247 1.97 12.50 5.29
CA LEU A 247 1.88 12.68 6.73
C LEU A 247 2.74 11.62 7.43
N ASP A 248 3.36 12.00 8.53
CA ASP A 248 4.30 11.14 9.24
C ASP A 248 3.61 9.85 9.74
N GLY A 249 4.30 8.72 9.57
CA GLY A 249 3.82 7.39 9.95
C GLY A 249 2.58 6.88 9.20
N LEU A 250 2.04 7.61 8.22
CA LEU A 250 0.85 7.19 7.48
C LEU A 250 1.20 6.43 6.20
N ARG A 251 1.22 5.10 6.30
CA ARG A 251 1.41 4.17 5.18
C ARG A 251 0.21 3.25 4.98
N CYS A 252 0.07 2.78 3.75
CA CYS A 252 -0.92 1.78 3.35
C CYS A 252 -0.53 0.39 3.89
N LEU A 253 -1.45 -0.29 4.55
CA LEU A 253 -1.27 -1.65 5.07
C LEU A 253 -1.84 -2.71 4.12
N GLY A 254 -2.05 -2.33 2.85
CA GLY A 254 -2.59 -3.22 1.83
C GLY A 254 -4.11 -3.31 1.80
N GLU A 255 -4.84 -2.48 2.55
CA GLU A 255 -6.30 -2.56 2.66
C GLU A 255 -7.02 -2.48 1.30
N PRO A 256 -6.60 -1.63 0.33
CA PRO A 256 -7.20 -1.64 -1.02
C PRO A 256 -7.02 -2.96 -1.78
N LEU A 257 -6.06 -3.80 -1.39
CA LEU A 257 -5.80 -5.10 -1.98
C LEU A 257 -5.87 -6.20 -0.92
N ALA A 258 -6.76 -6.06 0.08
CA ALA A 258 -6.82 -6.94 1.25
C ALA A 258 -6.97 -8.42 0.87
N GLU A 259 -7.81 -8.72 -0.13
CA GLU A 259 -8.00 -10.08 -0.66
C GLU A 259 -6.72 -10.65 -1.29
N LEU A 260 -5.88 -9.78 -1.86
CA LEU A 260 -4.59 -10.17 -2.44
C LEU A 260 -3.45 -10.13 -1.42
N GLY A 261 -3.59 -9.42 -0.29
CA GLY A 261 -2.60 -9.19 0.76
C GLY A 261 -1.30 -8.57 0.24
N CYS A 262 -1.25 -7.23 0.16
CA CYS A 262 -0.11 -6.45 -0.31
C CYS A 262 0.59 -5.70 0.83
N ASP A 263 1.87 -5.96 1.03
CA ASP A 263 2.72 -5.38 2.09
C ASP A 263 3.62 -4.25 1.57
N ARG A 264 3.28 -3.59 0.45
CA ARG A 264 4.16 -2.60 -0.21
C ARG A 264 4.47 -1.37 0.66
N GLN A 265 3.62 -1.05 1.64
CA GLN A 265 3.83 0.09 2.55
C GLN A 265 3.98 1.44 1.80
N CYS A 266 3.18 1.61 0.74
CA CYS A 266 3.09 2.89 0.03
C CYS A 266 2.75 4.02 1.02
N ALA A 267 3.46 5.15 0.94
CA ALA A 267 3.06 6.33 1.66
C ALA A 267 1.67 6.77 1.17
N LEU A 268 0.78 7.10 2.11
CA LEU A 268 -0.53 7.62 1.77
C LEU A 268 -0.39 9.06 1.26
N LEU A 269 -0.95 9.32 0.08
CA LEU A 269 -0.92 10.63 -0.56
C LEU A 269 -2.16 11.42 -0.16
N TRP A 270 -1.93 12.63 0.34
CA TRP A 270 -2.97 13.55 0.80
C TRP A 270 -2.98 14.79 -0.07
N HIS A 271 -4.08 15.05 -0.78
CA HIS A 271 -4.20 16.27 -1.58
C HIS A 271 -4.32 17.50 -0.67
N ARG A 272 -3.83 18.67 -1.13
CA ARG A 272 -3.93 19.95 -0.41
C ARG A 272 -5.35 20.27 0.08
N SER A 273 -6.37 19.94 -0.72
CA SER A 273 -7.78 20.19 -0.39
C SER A 273 -8.35 19.27 0.68
N TRP A 274 -7.66 18.19 1.04
CA TRP A 274 -8.05 17.26 2.11
C TRP A 274 -7.43 17.62 3.46
N LEU A 275 -6.58 18.65 3.48
CA LEU A 275 -5.81 19.05 4.63
C LEU A 275 -6.10 20.51 5.00
N THR A 276 -6.04 20.79 6.29
CA THR A 276 -5.95 22.15 6.82
C THR A 276 -4.60 22.30 7.48
N PHE A 277 -3.78 23.21 6.96
CA PHE A 277 -2.44 23.49 7.49
C PHE A 277 -2.55 24.55 8.57
N GLU A 278 -1.67 24.42 9.57
CA GLU A 278 -1.46 25.37 10.67
C GLU A 278 -0.09 26.03 10.53
#